data_AF-A0A975DM02-F1
#
_entry.id   AF-A0A975DM02-F1
#
_cell.length_a   1.000
_cell.length_b   1.000
_cell.length_c   1.000
_cell.angle_alpha   90.00
_cell.angle_beta   90.00
_cell.angle_gamma   90.00
#
_symmetry.space_group_name_H-M   'P 1'
#
loop_
_entity.id
_entity.type
_entity.pdbx_description
1 polymer ?
#
loop_
_entity_poly.entity_id
_entity_poly.type
_entity_poly.pdbx_seq_one_letter_code
_entity_poly.pdbx_strand_id
1 'polypeptide(L)'
;MSVWKDPEALRILRVTAAKGAYVREIVEALQAAGFAVNRNAVIGKAHRAGIALMRPPGRNFDAAHVDAARPVLAAPAPRRQNARILSPAAVPLTPAPERGPRPPLPPPGEVAAATPSPAPAALVPSGPAGGVRLIGLPADRCRWPVSGAGAGLLVCGASADHRAYCRAHGQLAYQPLGSPLRLPADPTVRPVRSRERERSFMDAYGEAV
;
A
#
# COMPACT_ATOMS: atom_id res chain seq x y z
N MET A 1 35.77 -2.83 -13.34
CA MET A 1 35.81 -2.22 -11.98
C MET A 1 34.50 -1.47 -11.76
N SER A 2 33.99 -1.38 -10.53
CA SER A 2 32.75 -0.62 -10.27
C SER A 2 33.00 0.87 -10.47
N VAL A 3 32.18 1.55 -11.29
CA VAL A 3 32.27 3.00 -11.57
C VAL A 3 32.42 3.84 -10.30
N TRP A 4 31.78 3.43 -9.21
CA TRP A 4 31.75 4.19 -7.95
C TRP A 4 32.99 4.04 -7.07
N LYS A 5 33.97 3.23 -7.49
CA LYS A 5 35.31 3.21 -6.87
C LYS A 5 36.20 4.31 -7.43
N ASP A 6 35.86 4.84 -8.61
CA ASP A 6 36.59 5.92 -9.22
C ASP A 6 36.32 7.26 -8.47
N PRO A 7 37.37 7.94 -7.96
CA PRO A 7 37.19 9.20 -7.24
C PRO A 7 36.65 10.32 -8.14
N GLU A 8 36.93 10.28 -9.45
CA GLU A 8 36.44 11.26 -10.41
C GLU A 8 34.93 11.15 -10.60
N ALA A 9 34.40 9.93 -10.75
CA ALA A 9 32.96 9.71 -10.84
C ALA A 9 32.20 10.25 -9.60
N LEU A 10 32.77 10.07 -8.41
CA LEU A 10 32.19 10.61 -7.17
C LEU A 10 32.31 12.15 -7.10
N ARG A 11 33.41 12.71 -7.59
CA ARG A 11 33.61 14.17 -7.67
C ARG A 11 32.57 14.79 -8.62
N ILE A 12 32.39 14.23 -9.81
CA ILE A 12 31.39 14.70 -10.79
C ILE A 12 29.99 14.66 -10.16
N LEU A 13 29.60 13.54 -9.52
CA LEU A 13 28.31 13.39 -8.86
C LEU A 13 28.08 14.47 -7.78
N ARG A 14 29.04 14.69 -6.88
CA ARG A 14 28.90 15.67 -5.79
C ARG A 14 28.84 17.09 -6.31
N VAL A 15 29.70 17.46 -7.25
CA VAL A 15 29.79 18.82 -7.79
C VAL A 15 28.54 19.16 -8.62
N THR A 16 28.09 18.25 -9.48
CA THR A 16 26.89 18.48 -10.29
C THR A 16 25.62 18.51 -9.45
N ALA A 17 25.50 17.63 -8.44
CA ALA A 17 24.39 17.67 -7.50
C ALA A 17 24.37 18.98 -6.67
N ALA A 18 25.53 19.45 -6.19
CA ALA A 18 25.63 20.71 -5.45
C ALA A 18 25.24 21.94 -6.29
N LYS A 19 25.43 21.88 -7.62
CA LYS A 19 24.95 22.90 -8.56
C LYS A 19 23.44 22.88 -8.79
N GLY A 20 22.71 21.95 -8.16
CA GLY A 20 21.27 21.80 -8.36
C GLY A 20 20.89 21.15 -9.69
N ALA A 21 21.82 20.43 -10.33
CA ALA A 21 21.54 19.76 -11.60
C ALA A 21 20.50 18.63 -11.43
N TYR A 22 19.69 18.42 -12.46
CA TYR A 22 18.77 17.29 -12.53
C TYR A 22 19.52 15.98 -12.78
N VAL A 23 18.92 14.86 -12.39
CA VAL A 23 19.54 13.53 -12.53
C VAL A 23 19.98 13.22 -13.97
N ARG A 24 19.25 13.71 -14.98
CA ARG A 24 19.63 13.53 -16.40
C ARG A 24 20.98 14.19 -16.72
N GLU A 25 21.21 15.41 -16.22
CA GLU A 25 22.42 16.21 -16.47
C GLU A 25 23.62 15.57 -15.75
N ILE A 26 23.38 14.96 -14.58
CA ILE A 26 24.39 14.19 -13.86
C ILE A 26 24.78 12.93 -14.65
N VAL A 27 23.81 12.24 -15.26
CA VAL A 27 24.07 11.07 -16.12
C VAL A 27 24.88 11.49 -17.34
N GLU A 28 24.48 12.56 -18.01
CA GLU A 28 25.20 13.11 -19.17
C GLU A 28 26.64 13.50 -18.81
N ALA A 29 26.85 14.19 -17.68
CA ALA A 29 28.18 14.56 -17.22
C ALA A 29 29.08 13.34 -16.91
N LEU A 30 28.51 12.29 -16.32
CA LEU A 30 29.25 11.05 -16.04
C LEU A 30 29.56 10.27 -17.33
N GLN A 31 28.62 10.21 -18.28
CA GLN A 31 28.82 9.57 -19.58
C GLN A 31 29.85 10.32 -20.44
N ALA A 32 29.83 11.66 -20.40
CA ALA A 32 30.83 12.49 -21.08
C ALA A 32 32.25 12.28 -20.52
N ALA A 33 32.37 11.94 -19.23
CA ALA A 33 33.63 11.54 -18.59
C ALA A 33 34.00 10.05 -18.84
N GLY A 34 33.26 9.34 -19.70
CA GLY A 34 33.55 7.95 -20.06
C GLY A 34 32.96 6.89 -19.13
N PHE A 35 32.15 7.28 -18.14
CA PHE A 35 31.52 6.33 -17.22
C PHE A 35 30.15 5.87 -17.74
N ALA A 36 30.04 4.57 -18.03
CA ALA A 36 28.76 3.96 -18.40
C ALA A 36 27.84 3.83 -17.16
N VAL A 37 26.94 4.80 -16.97
CA VAL A 37 25.95 4.84 -15.89
C VAL A 37 24.54 5.10 -16.42
N ASN A 38 23.54 4.64 -15.66
CA ASN A 38 22.13 4.94 -15.91
C ASN A 38 21.53 5.78 -14.77
N ARG A 39 20.34 6.35 -15.02
CA ARG A 39 19.62 7.19 -14.06
C ARG A 39 19.41 6.52 -12.69
N ASN A 40 19.03 5.24 -12.67
CA ASN A 40 18.76 4.51 -11.43
C ASN A 40 20.04 4.27 -10.61
N ALA A 41 21.17 4.04 -11.28
CA ALA A 41 22.47 3.90 -10.64
C ALA A 41 22.89 5.21 -9.94
N VAL A 42 22.68 6.35 -10.61
CA VAL A 42 22.93 7.69 -10.03
C VAL A 42 22.04 7.96 -8.83
N ILE A 43 20.73 7.73 -8.94
CA ILE A 43 19.77 7.91 -7.82
C ILE A 43 20.16 7.01 -6.64
N GLY A 44 20.39 5.73 -6.90
CA GLY A 44 20.74 4.77 -5.86
C GLY A 44 22.07 5.10 -5.19
N LYS A 45 23.07 5.55 -5.96
CA LYS A 45 24.35 5.96 -5.39
C LYS A 45 24.20 7.24 -4.55
N ALA A 46 23.50 8.24 -5.05
CA ALA A 46 23.26 9.49 -4.33
C ALA A 46 22.51 9.23 -3.02
N HIS A 47 21.48 8.40 -3.04
CA HIS A 47 20.72 8.01 -1.85
C HIS A 47 21.60 7.34 -0.79
N ARG A 48 22.41 6.33 -1.19
CA ARG A 48 23.35 5.67 -0.26
C ARG A 48 24.46 6.60 0.24
N ALA A 49 24.81 7.61 -0.53
CA ALA A 49 25.86 8.58 -0.19
C ALA A 49 25.32 9.83 0.53
N GLY A 50 24.01 9.94 0.77
CA GLY A 50 23.39 11.12 1.39
C GLY A 50 23.47 12.40 0.54
N ILE A 51 23.64 12.27 -0.78
CA ILE A 51 23.75 13.41 -1.70
C ILE A 51 22.34 13.80 -2.15
N ALA A 52 21.92 15.02 -1.81
CA ALA A 52 20.65 15.57 -2.27
C ALA A 52 20.68 15.77 -3.79
N LEU A 53 19.66 15.27 -4.48
CA LEU A 53 19.46 15.45 -5.92
C LEU A 53 18.32 16.41 -6.16
N MET A 54 18.45 17.26 -7.18
CA MET A 54 17.37 18.17 -7.53
C MET A 54 16.17 17.40 -8.11
N ARG A 55 14.96 17.80 -7.68
CA ARG A 55 13.70 17.17 -8.06
C ARG A 55 12.95 18.09 -9.04
N PRO A 56 12.42 17.58 -10.16
CA PRO A 56 11.66 18.40 -11.11
C PRO A 56 10.48 19.12 -10.43
N PRO A 57 10.33 20.44 -10.61
CA PRO A 57 9.16 21.17 -10.12
C PRO A 57 7.89 20.61 -10.76
N GLY A 58 6.78 20.60 -10.02
CA GLY A 58 5.49 20.05 -10.46
C GLY A 58 5.39 18.52 -10.41
N ARG A 59 6.44 17.80 -10.00
CA ARG A 59 6.32 16.41 -9.55
C ARG A 59 6.30 16.39 -8.02
N ASN A 60 5.11 16.65 -7.48
CA ASN A 60 4.78 16.25 -6.12
C ASN A 60 4.76 14.71 -6.09
N PHE A 61 5.94 14.10 -6.02
CA PHE A 61 6.03 12.89 -5.21
C PHE A 61 6.05 13.43 -3.80
N ASP A 62 4.86 13.65 -3.25
CA ASP A 62 4.70 13.75 -1.81
C ASP A 62 5.60 12.66 -1.22
N ALA A 63 6.37 12.99 -0.18
CA ALA A 63 7.14 11.98 0.52
C ALA A 63 6.23 10.85 1.09
N ALA A 64 4.91 11.00 0.98
CA ALA A 64 3.88 9.99 1.18
C ALA A 64 3.72 8.96 0.03
N HIS A 65 4.32 9.15 -1.15
CA HIS A 65 4.20 8.25 -2.31
C HIS A 65 5.43 7.35 -2.51
N VAL A 66 6.16 7.03 -1.43
CA VAL A 66 6.93 5.77 -1.36
C VAL A 66 6.08 4.60 -0.83
N ASP A 67 4.83 4.86 -0.45
CA ASP A 67 3.85 3.86 0.01
C ASP A 67 2.71 3.56 -0.98
N ALA A 68 2.74 4.14 -2.18
CA ALA A 68 1.70 3.88 -3.18
C ALA A 68 2.28 3.13 -4.37
N ALA A 69 2.00 1.83 -4.38
CA ALA A 69 2.19 0.96 -5.52
C ALA A 69 1.55 1.57 -6.78
N ARG A 70 2.36 1.65 -7.84
CA ARG A 70 2.01 2.18 -9.16
C ARG A 70 0.79 1.44 -9.75
N PRO A 71 -0.17 2.13 -10.39
CA PRO A 71 -1.29 1.47 -11.05
C PRO A 71 -0.77 0.76 -12.30
N VAL A 72 -1.06 -0.54 -12.40
CA VAL A 72 -0.87 -1.30 -13.65
C VAL A 72 -2.01 -0.93 -14.58
N LEU A 73 -1.69 -0.19 -15.64
CA LEU A 73 -2.55 -0.09 -16.81
C LEU A 73 -2.73 -1.48 -17.41
N ALA A 74 -3.99 -1.78 -17.72
CA ALA A 74 -4.57 -3.03 -18.18
C ALA A 74 -3.63 -3.99 -18.94
N ALA A 75 -3.48 -5.19 -18.39
CA ALA A 75 -3.17 -6.38 -19.17
C ALA A 75 -4.38 -6.75 -20.06
N PRO A 76 -4.18 -7.36 -21.25
CA PRO A 76 -5.26 -7.75 -22.15
C PRO A 76 -6.22 -8.72 -21.46
N ALA A 77 -7.51 -8.55 -21.72
CA ALA A 77 -8.61 -9.29 -21.11
C ALA A 77 -8.35 -10.81 -21.10
N PRO A 78 -8.39 -11.48 -19.94
CA PRO A 78 -8.45 -12.93 -19.93
C PRO A 78 -9.77 -13.35 -20.58
N ARG A 79 -9.60 -14.01 -21.73
CA ARG A 79 -10.62 -14.71 -22.52
C ARG A 79 -11.61 -15.39 -21.56
N ARG A 80 -12.89 -15.01 -21.68
CA ARG A 80 -14.02 -15.58 -20.93
C ARG A 80 -13.91 -17.10 -20.91
N GLN A 81 -13.54 -17.65 -19.76
CA GLN A 81 -13.83 -19.04 -19.47
C GLN A 81 -14.91 -19.05 -18.40
N ASN A 82 -16.07 -19.43 -18.90
CA ASN A 82 -17.34 -19.58 -18.23
C ASN A 82 -17.20 -20.34 -16.91
N ALA A 83 -17.32 -19.64 -15.79
CA ALA A 83 -17.83 -20.22 -14.56
C ALA A 83 -19.22 -19.63 -14.35
N ARG A 84 -20.23 -20.46 -14.62
CA ARG A 84 -21.64 -20.20 -14.37
C ARG A 84 -21.79 -19.68 -12.94
N ILE A 85 -22.18 -18.43 -12.82
CA ILE A 85 -22.71 -17.88 -11.57
C ILE A 85 -24.05 -18.57 -11.34
N LEU A 86 -24.10 -19.47 -10.37
CA LEU A 86 -25.35 -19.84 -9.71
C LEU A 86 -25.57 -18.83 -8.57
N SER A 87 -26.34 -17.77 -8.86
CA SER A 87 -27.23 -17.15 -7.88
C SER A 87 -28.60 -17.85 -8.06
N PRO A 88 -29.42 -18.10 -7.01
CA PRO A 88 -29.90 -17.14 -6.01
C PRO A 88 -29.90 -17.77 -4.57
N ALA A 89 -30.32 -17.16 -3.46
CA ALA A 89 -31.50 -16.34 -3.23
C ALA A 89 -31.39 -15.52 -1.92
N ALA A 90 -31.96 -14.33 -1.97
CA ALA A 90 -32.25 -13.45 -0.85
C ALA A 90 -33.55 -13.88 -0.15
N VAL A 91 -33.59 -13.84 1.19
CA VAL A 91 -34.80 -13.82 2.02
C VAL A 91 -34.53 -12.97 3.28
N PRO A 92 -35.50 -12.16 3.78
CA PRO A 92 -35.25 -10.86 4.40
C PRO A 92 -35.20 -10.82 5.93
N LEU A 93 -34.66 -9.70 6.45
CA LEU A 93 -34.67 -9.27 7.85
C LEU A 93 -36.09 -8.89 8.29
N THR A 94 -36.45 -9.24 9.54
CA THR A 94 -37.50 -8.56 10.31
C THR A 94 -36.91 -7.88 11.56
N PRO A 95 -37.48 -6.75 12.00
CA PRO A 95 -36.78 -5.75 12.81
C PRO A 95 -37.02 -5.90 14.32
N ALA A 96 -36.08 -5.41 15.13
CA ALA A 96 -36.33 -5.07 16.53
C ALA A 96 -36.69 -3.57 16.62
N PRO A 97 -37.74 -3.18 17.37
CA PRO A 97 -38.20 -1.79 17.44
C PRO A 97 -37.33 -0.91 18.35
N GLU A 98 -37.15 0.34 17.96
CA GLU A 98 -36.66 1.43 18.79
C GLU A 98 -37.71 1.85 19.84
N ARG A 99 -37.25 2.29 21.03
CA ARG A 99 -37.32 3.72 21.47
C ARG A 99 -37.07 3.89 22.97
N GLY A 100 -36.34 4.95 23.32
CA GLY A 100 -36.43 5.59 24.64
C GLY A 100 -35.28 6.55 24.93
N PRO A 101 -35.55 7.77 25.44
CA PRO A 101 -34.51 8.75 25.76
C PRO A 101 -33.65 8.28 26.94
N ARG A 102 -32.37 8.63 26.89
CA ARG A 102 -31.34 8.28 27.86
C ARG A 102 -31.69 8.83 29.26
N PRO A 103 -31.76 8.00 30.32
CA PRO A 103 -31.90 8.47 31.69
C PRO A 103 -30.61 9.19 32.16
N PRO A 104 -30.72 10.14 33.12
CA PRO A 104 -29.59 10.90 33.62
C PRO A 104 -28.59 10.01 34.37
N LEU A 105 -27.30 10.37 34.28
CA LEU A 105 -26.22 9.62 34.92
C LEU A 105 -26.37 9.62 36.46
N PRO A 106 -26.16 8.48 37.14
CA PRO A 106 -26.00 8.45 38.59
C PRO A 106 -24.63 9.03 39.04
N PRO A 107 -24.55 9.58 40.27
CA PRO A 107 -23.33 10.17 40.82
C PRO A 107 -22.21 9.14 41.07
N PRO A 108 -20.94 9.59 41.19
CA PRO A 108 -19.78 8.71 41.25
C PRO A 108 -19.74 7.97 42.59
N GLY A 109 -19.95 6.66 42.54
CA GLY A 109 -19.89 5.77 43.69
C GLY A 109 -19.35 4.40 43.28
N GLU A 110 -18.16 4.10 43.79
CA GLU A 110 -17.55 2.80 44.03
C GLU A 110 -17.23 1.86 42.85
N VAL A 111 -15.94 1.50 42.85
CA VAL A 111 -15.25 0.55 41.98
C VAL A 111 -15.88 -0.85 42.07
N ALA A 112 -16.39 -1.34 40.94
CA ALA A 112 -16.69 -2.76 40.77
C ALA A 112 -16.26 -3.21 39.37
N ALA A 113 -15.12 -3.91 39.36
CA ALA A 113 -14.67 -4.89 38.37
C ALA A 113 -14.95 -4.56 36.89
N ALA A 114 -14.01 -3.83 36.28
CA ALA A 114 -13.81 -3.89 34.83
C ALA A 114 -13.58 -5.35 34.43
N THR A 115 -14.57 -5.95 33.75
CA THR A 115 -14.35 -7.17 32.97
C THR A 115 -13.25 -6.84 31.95
N PRO A 116 -12.14 -7.59 31.88
CA PRO A 116 -11.11 -7.27 30.92
C PRO A 116 -11.70 -7.37 29.52
N SER A 117 -11.66 -6.24 28.80
CA SER A 117 -11.75 -6.19 27.34
C SER A 117 -10.96 -7.37 26.78
N PRO A 118 -11.49 -8.20 25.86
CA PRO A 118 -10.69 -9.27 25.28
C PRO A 118 -9.45 -8.64 24.67
N ALA A 119 -8.29 -9.06 25.17
CA ALA A 119 -6.99 -8.77 24.60
C ALA A 119 -7.04 -9.08 23.09
N PRO A 120 -6.27 -8.39 22.23
CA PRO A 120 -6.19 -8.74 20.82
C PRO A 120 -5.84 -10.22 20.74
N ALA A 121 -6.74 -11.00 20.12
CA ALA A 121 -6.59 -12.44 19.97
C ALA A 121 -5.17 -12.73 19.51
N ALA A 122 -4.42 -13.45 20.36
CA ALA A 122 -3.07 -13.86 20.06
C ALA A 122 -3.05 -14.47 18.66
N LEU A 123 -2.13 -13.97 17.83
CA LEU A 123 -1.96 -14.34 16.43
C LEU A 123 -1.88 -15.87 16.32
N VAL A 124 -2.96 -16.51 15.87
CA VAL A 124 -3.07 -17.96 15.85
C VAL A 124 -1.98 -18.51 14.91
N PRO A 125 -1.08 -19.39 15.38
CA PRO A 125 -0.16 -20.06 14.49
C PRO A 125 -0.98 -20.92 13.53
N SER A 126 -1.03 -20.52 12.27
CA SER A 126 -1.75 -21.25 11.23
C SER A 126 -0.91 -22.36 10.58
N GLY A 127 0.34 -22.52 11.01
CA GLY A 127 1.32 -23.46 10.45
C GLY A 127 1.95 -24.35 11.53
N PRO A 128 2.87 -25.26 11.14
CA PRO A 128 3.59 -26.12 12.07
C PRO A 128 4.25 -25.33 13.21
N ALA A 129 4.23 -25.91 14.40
CA ALA A 129 4.86 -25.35 15.59
C ALA A 129 6.34 -25.03 15.30
N GLY A 130 6.72 -23.75 15.39
CA GLY A 130 8.09 -23.29 15.16
C GLY A 130 8.42 -22.82 13.74
N GLY A 131 7.52 -22.97 12.76
CA GLY A 131 7.77 -22.56 11.37
C GLY A 131 8.73 -23.48 10.61
N VAL A 132 8.83 -23.27 9.30
CA VAL A 132 9.65 -24.06 8.37
C VAL A 132 10.66 -23.19 7.65
N ARG A 133 11.76 -23.76 7.16
CA ARG A 133 12.74 -23.00 6.38
C ARG A 133 12.12 -22.52 5.06
N LEU A 134 12.45 -21.29 4.66
CA LEU A 134 11.99 -20.74 3.38
C LEU A 134 12.61 -21.47 2.17
N ILE A 135 13.85 -21.94 2.31
CA ILE A 135 14.58 -22.63 1.24
C ILE A 135 13.95 -24.00 1.00
N GLY A 136 13.56 -24.27 -0.25
CA GLY A 136 12.88 -25.51 -0.63
C GLY A 136 11.38 -25.54 -0.32
N LEU A 137 10.79 -24.40 0.09
CA LEU A 137 9.36 -24.32 0.36
C LEU A 137 8.54 -24.33 -0.95
N PRO A 138 7.53 -25.20 -1.08
CA PRO A 138 6.62 -25.22 -2.23
C PRO A 138 5.86 -23.90 -2.43
N ALA A 139 5.39 -23.66 -3.66
CA ALA A 139 4.79 -22.39 -4.04
C ALA A 139 3.44 -22.10 -3.36
N ASP A 140 2.72 -23.15 -2.97
CA ASP A 140 1.40 -23.14 -2.34
C ASP A 140 1.47 -23.02 -0.81
N ARG A 141 2.63 -22.67 -0.24
CA ARG A 141 2.82 -22.52 1.20
C ARG A 141 2.98 -21.06 1.62
N CYS A 142 2.50 -20.77 2.82
CA CYS A 142 2.54 -19.45 3.42
C CYS A 142 3.98 -19.03 3.75
N ARG A 143 4.40 -17.88 3.21
CA ARG A 143 5.75 -17.31 3.38
C ARG A 143 5.85 -16.25 4.47
N TRP A 144 4.89 -16.21 5.39
CA TRP A 144 4.90 -15.22 6.47
C TRP A 144 6.10 -15.46 7.40
N PRO A 145 6.96 -14.46 7.65
CA PRO A 145 8.13 -14.62 8.51
C PRO A 145 7.69 -14.80 9.96
N VAL A 146 8.17 -15.87 10.60
CA VAL A 146 7.88 -16.16 12.02
C VAL A 146 9.07 -15.78 12.89
N SER A 147 10.28 -16.18 12.48
CA SER A 147 11.51 -15.94 13.24
C SER A 147 12.76 -16.21 12.38
N GLY A 148 13.94 -15.87 12.92
CA GLY A 148 15.22 -16.08 12.26
C GLY A 148 15.53 -15.07 11.16
N ALA A 149 16.75 -15.14 10.62
CA ALA A 149 17.24 -14.27 9.56
C ALA A 149 18.19 -15.01 8.61
N GLY A 150 18.34 -14.51 7.39
CA GLY A 150 19.21 -15.12 6.37
C GLY A 150 18.86 -16.58 6.10
N ALA A 151 19.86 -17.46 6.16
CA ALA A 151 19.68 -18.91 5.94
C ALA A 151 18.85 -19.61 7.04
N GLY A 152 18.68 -18.97 8.20
CA GLY A 152 17.85 -19.44 9.30
C GLY A 152 16.44 -18.86 9.31
N LEU A 153 16.00 -18.18 8.24
CA LEU A 153 14.66 -17.63 8.15
C LEU A 153 13.59 -18.74 8.20
N LEU A 154 12.76 -18.68 9.24
CA LEU A 154 11.61 -19.53 9.43
C LEU A 154 10.33 -18.79 9.03
N VAL A 155 9.50 -19.47 8.27
CA VAL A 155 8.22 -18.97 7.76
C VAL A 155 7.08 -19.88 8.18
N CYS A 156 5.85 -19.39 8.10
CA CYS A 156 4.67 -20.10 8.59
C CYS A 156 4.47 -21.50 7.98
N GLY A 157 4.62 -21.68 6.66
CA GLY A 157 4.53 -23.01 6.02
C GLY A 157 3.14 -23.65 5.93
N ALA A 158 2.10 -22.99 6.44
CA ALA A 158 0.70 -23.39 6.26
C ALA A 158 0.30 -23.45 4.78
N SER A 159 -0.74 -24.20 4.41
CA SER A 159 -1.30 -24.11 3.05
C SER A 159 -1.76 -22.68 2.77
N ALA A 160 -1.41 -22.18 1.60
CA ALA A 160 -1.81 -20.87 1.10
C ALA A 160 -2.76 -20.98 -0.10
N ASP A 161 -3.11 -22.19 -0.57
CA ASP A 161 -3.98 -22.43 -1.72
C ASP A 161 -3.61 -21.54 -2.92
N HIS A 162 -2.32 -21.60 -3.32
CA HIS A 162 -1.72 -20.77 -4.37
C HIS A 162 -1.63 -19.26 -4.11
N ARG A 163 -1.86 -18.79 -2.87
CA ARG A 163 -1.61 -17.41 -2.42
C ARG A 163 -0.21 -17.26 -1.82
N ALA A 164 0.22 -16.01 -1.60
CA ALA A 164 1.49 -15.74 -0.91
C ALA A 164 1.45 -16.14 0.59
N TYR A 165 0.28 -16.03 1.21
CA TYR A 165 0.06 -16.28 2.63
C TYR A 165 -1.21 -17.12 2.87
N CYS A 166 -1.24 -17.88 3.97
CA CYS A 166 -2.46 -18.53 4.44
C CYS A 166 -3.51 -17.48 4.86
N ARG A 167 -4.75 -17.91 5.09
CA ARG A 167 -5.86 -16.98 5.41
C ARG A 167 -5.53 -16.03 6.56
N ALA A 168 -4.97 -16.52 7.66
CA ALA A 168 -4.66 -15.69 8.82
C ALA A 168 -3.61 -14.63 8.50
N HIS A 169 -2.48 -15.03 7.92
CA HIS A 169 -1.41 -14.10 7.55
C HIS A 169 -1.78 -13.19 6.38
N GLY A 170 -2.69 -13.62 5.49
CA GLY A 170 -3.25 -12.78 4.44
C GLY A 170 -4.06 -11.61 5.00
N GLN A 171 -4.79 -11.80 6.11
CA GLN A 171 -5.51 -10.72 6.79
C GLN A 171 -4.59 -9.70 7.44
N LEU A 172 -3.38 -10.11 7.85
CA LEU A 172 -2.38 -9.20 8.39
C LEU A 172 -1.62 -8.45 7.29
N ALA A 173 -1.31 -9.13 6.18
CA ALA A 173 -0.56 -8.53 5.06
C ALA A 173 -1.42 -7.60 4.21
N TYR A 174 -2.69 -7.93 4.01
CA TYR A 174 -3.56 -7.22 3.09
C TYR A 174 -4.67 -6.51 3.85
N GLN A 175 -4.59 -5.19 3.90
CA GLN A 175 -5.73 -4.37 4.26
C GLN A 175 -6.59 -4.16 3.00
N PRO A 176 -7.91 -4.40 3.06
CA PRO A 176 -8.76 -4.19 1.90
C PRO A 176 -8.71 -2.71 1.51
N LEU A 177 -8.19 -2.43 0.31
CA LEU A 177 -8.22 -1.11 -0.30
C LEU A 177 -9.68 -0.73 -0.53
N GLY A 178 -10.23 0.10 0.36
CA GLY A 178 -11.60 0.59 0.26
C GLY A 178 -12.63 -0.17 1.09
N SER A 179 -12.34 -0.46 2.37
CA SER A 179 -13.43 -0.19 3.32
C SER A 179 -13.55 1.33 3.38
N PRO A 180 -14.54 1.98 2.71
CA PRO A 180 -14.75 3.38 2.97
C PRO A 180 -14.94 3.46 4.48
N LEU A 181 -14.15 4.32 5.14
CA LEU A 181 -14.63 4.88 6.39
C LEU A 181 -16.05 5.35 6.06
N ARG A 182 -17.07 4.70 6.61
CA ARG A 182 -18.39 5.30 6.65
C ARG A 182 -18.21 6.52 7.54
N LEU A 183 -17.78 7.62 6.94
CA LEU A 183 -18.13 8.92 7.48
C LEU A 183 -19.66 8.87 7.61
N PRO A 184 -20.23 9.16 8.80
CA PRO A 184 -21.67 9.20 8.94
C PRO A 184 -22.21 10.09 7.83
N ALA A 185 -23.12 9.55 7.01
CA ALA A 185 -23.70 10.30 5.91
C ALA A 185 -24.36 11.54 6.51
N ASP A 186 -23.83 12.72 6.18
CA ASP A 186 -24.47 13.98 6.55
C ASP A 186 -25.81 14.05 5.79
N PRO A 187 -26.96 13.98 6.49
CA PRO A 187 -28.27 13.93 5.85
C PRO A 187 -28.61 15.23 5.10
N THR A 188 -27.82 16.29 5.28
CA THR A 188 -27.98 17.57 4.57
C THR A 188 -27.36 17.54 3.17
N VAL A 189 -26.45 16.60 2.88
CA VAL A 189 -25.79 16.51 1.58
C VAL A 189 -26.62 15.65 0.64
N ARG A 190 -27.48 16.31 -0.14
CA ARG A 190 -28.26 15.67 -1.20
C ARG A 190 -27.30 15.16 -2.29
N PRO A 191 -27.25 13.85 -2.60
CA PRO A 191 -26.31 13.33 -3.59
C PRO A 191 -26.71 13.83 -4.98
N VAL A 192 -25.96 14.80 -5.52
CA VAL A 192 -26.11 15.27 -6.90
C VAL A 192 -25.82 14.11 -7.84
N ARG A 193 -26.80 13.73 -8.67
CA ARG A 193 -26.67 12.64 -9.64
C ARG A 193 -25.55 12.97 -10.63
N SER A 194 -24.74 11.99 -11.00
CA SER A 194 -23.55 12.17 -11.85
C SER A 194 -23.81 12.98 -13.13
N ARG A 195 -24.96 12.75 -13.78
CA ARG A 195 -25.38 13.47 -15.00
C ARG A 195 -25.58 14.98 -14.80
N GLU A 196 -25.96 15.39 -13.59
CA GLU A 196 -26.22 16.79 -13.25
C GLU A 196 -24.91 17.55 -13.03
N ARG A 197 -23.86 16.86 -12.53
CA ARG A 197 -22.48 17.40 -12.49
C ARG A 197 -21.88 17.55 -13.88
N GLU A 198 -22.06 16.57 -14.76
CA GLU A 198 -21.57 16.65 -16.15
C GLU A 198 -22.20 17.81 -16.91
N ARG A 199 -23.50 18.04 -16.71
CA ARG A 199 -24.20 19.14 -17.36
C ARG A 199 -23.78 20.50 -16.83
N SER A 200 -23.69 20.65 -15.51
CA SER A 200 -23.19 21.88 -14.88
C SER A 200 -21.75 22.20 -15.28
N PHE A 201 -20.93 21.18 -15.57
CA PHE A 201 -19.56 21.36 -16.05
C PHE A 201 -19.50 21.83 -17.51
N MET A 202 -20.40 21.33 -18.38
CA MET A 202 -20.49 21.79 -19.78
C MET A 202 -21.10 23.20 -19.91
N ASP A 203 -22.11 23.53 -19.11
CA ASP A 203 -22.73 24.85 -19.14
C ASP A 203 -21.74 25.95 -18.69
N ALA A 204 -20.87 25.64 -17.71
CA ALA A 204 -19.83 26.57 -17.26
C ALA A 204 -18.73 26.86 -18.31
N TYR A 205 -18.58 26.02 -19.34
CA TYR A 205 -17.61 26.20 -20.43
C TYR A 205 -18.21 26.82 -21.70
N GLY A 206 -19.54 27.01 -21.75
CA GLY A 206 -20.24 27.53 -22.93
C GLY A 206 -20.34 29.05 -23.02
N GLU A 207 -20.02 29.81 -21.96
CA GLU A 207 -20.21 31.26 -21.90
C GLU A 207 -18.97 32.07 -22.38
N ALA A 208 -17.94 31.41 -22.91
CA ALA A 208 -16.70 32.03 -23.35
C ALA A 208 -16.41 31.74 -24.84
N VAL A 209 -17.30 32.20 -25.73
CA VAL A 209 -17.01 32.42 -27.16
C VAL A 209 -17.67 33.72 -27.61
#